data_AF-A0A821MVB4-F1
#
_entry.id   AF-A0A821MVB4-F1
#
_cell.length_a   1.000
_cell.length_b   1.000
_cell.length_c   1.000
_cell.angle_alpha   90.00
_cell.angle_beta   90.00
_cell.angle_gamma   90.00
#
_symmetry.space_group_name_H-M   'P 1'
#
loop_
_entity.id
_entity.type
_entity.pdbx_description
1 polymer ?
#
loop_
_entity_poly.entity_id
_entity_poly.type
_entity_poly.pdbx_seq_one_letter_code
_entity_poly.pdbx_strand_id
1 'polypeptide(L)'
;SLGILMYACLFGEYPVSATKDHLSMANKVLNHKFNLPLNELENKTDVKELLYNLLEKNPNQRLCSLDELRQTSFMSNINFDRVYSKSYSPLLILMNARLEWHDELKKHYCYCQQARINTNGNMYYSSPPCQNKNQYENIDTHLFSE
;
A
#
# COMPACT_ATOMS: atom_id res chain seq x y z
N SER A 1 -8.25 -9.67 2.74
CA SER A 1 -7.37 -9.13 1.68
C SER A 1 -6.21 -8.33 2.24
N LEU A 2 -6.39 -7.52 3.30
CA LEU A 2 -5.33 -6.69 3.90
C LEU A 2 -4.00 -7.43 4.15
N GLY A 3 -4.03 -8.64 4.74
CA GLY A 3 -2.81 -9.42 4.98
C GLY A 3 -2.00 -9.74 3.71
N ILE A 4 -2.68 -9.99 2.59
CA ILE A 4 -2.02 -10.26 1.29
C ILE A 4 -1.34 -8.99 0.77
N LEU A 5 -1.99 -7.83 0.89
CA LEU A 5 -1.41 -6.54 0.50
C LEU A 5 -0.20 -6.21 1.37
N MET A 6 -0.31 -6.41 2.69
CA MET A 6 0.80 -6.17 3.61
C MET A 6 1.99 -7.08 3.31
N TYR A 7 1.75 -8.37 3.03
CA TYR A 7 2.78 -9.29 2.59
C TYR A 7 3.45 -8.79 1.30
N ALA A 8 2.68 -8.44 0.28
CA ALA A 8 3.22 -7.94 -0.99
C ALA A 8 4.04 -6.65 -0.82
N CYS A 9 3.62 -5.74 0.07
CA CYS A 9 4.40 -4.54 0.37
C CYS A 9 5.73 -4.83 1.07
N LEU A 10 5.82 -5.91 1.86
CA LEU A 10 7.02 -6.26 2.62
C LEU A 10 8.01 -7.08 1.78
N PHE A 11 7.52 -8.03 0.99
CA PHE A 11 8.35 -8.99 0.26
C PHE A 11 8.45 -8.71 -1.25
N GLY A 12 7.61 -7.81 -1.78
CA GLY A 12 7.56 -7.51 -3.21
C GLY A 12 6.88 -8.58 -4.07
N GLU A 13 6.35 -9.64 -3.44
CA GLU A 13 5.65 -10.74 -4.12
C GLU A 13 4.41 -11.20 -3.35
N TYR A 14 3.56 -12.00 -4.00
CA TYR A 14 2.38 -12.58 -3.35
C TYR A 14 2.73 -13.94 -2.71
N PRO A 15 2.11 -14.29 -1.57
CA PRO A 15 2.39 -15.57 -0.91
C PRO A 15 1.90 -16.78 -1.72
N VAL A 16 0.95 -16.57 -2.64
CA VAL A 16 0.41 -17.60 -3.53
C VAL A 16 0.54 -17.12 -4.97
N SER A 17 1.09 -17.97 -5.84
CA SER A 17 1.24 -17.69 -7.27
C SER A 17 -0.10 -17.72 -8.01
N ALA A 18 -0.26 -16.76 -8.94
CA ALA A 18 -1.43 -16.65 -9.80
C ALA A 18 -1.73 -17.94 -10.58
N THR A 19 -3.00 -18.19 -10.89
CA THR A 19 -3.47 -19.26 -11.78
C THR A 19 -4.47 -18.69 -12.77
N LYS A 20 -4.63 -19.37 -13.90
CA LYS A 20 -5.54 -18.94 -14.96
C LYS A 20 -7.01 -19.09 -14.55
N ASP A 21 -7.32 -20.09 -13.75
CA ASP A 21 -8.67 -20.46 -13.37
C ASP A 21 -8.92 -20.29 -11.86
N HIS A 22 -10.16 -19.92 -11.53
CA HIS A 22 -10.59 -19.66 -10.15
C HIS A 22 -10.60 -20.92 -9.29
N LEU A 23 -10.88 -22.10 -9.86
CA LEU A 23 -10.92 -23.36 -9.13
C LEU A 23 -9.52 -23.76 -8.65
N SER A 24 -8.52 -23.69 -9.53
CA SER A 24 -7.13 -23.92 -9.17
C SER A 24 -6.61 -22.86 -8.20
N MET A 25 -7.05 -21.59 -8.33
CA MET A 25 -6.69 -20.55 -7.38
C MET A 25 -7.23 -20.86 -5.98
N ALA A 26 -8.52 -21.20 -5.89
CA ALA A 26 -9.15 -21.57 -4.63
C ALA A 26 -8.44 -22.77 -4.00
N ASN A 27 -8.17 -23.81 -4.79
CA ASN A 27 -7.43 -24.99 -4.33
C ASN A 27 -6.02 -24.63 -3.86
N LYS A 28 -5.29 -23.76 -4.56
CA LYS A 28 -3.97 -23.29 -4.13
C LYS A 28 -4.05 -22.56 -2.80
N VAL A 29 -4.97 -21.59 -2.66
CA VAL A 29 -5.12 -20.83 -1.41
C VAL A 29 -5.51 -21.74 -0.24
N LEU A 30 -6.46 -22.66 -0.45
CA LEU A 30 -6.92 -23.60 0.57
C LEU A 30 -5.82 -24.56 1.02
N ASN A 31 -4.93 -24.99 0.12
CA ASN A 31 -3.86 -25.94 0.44
C ASN A 31 -2.51 -25.28 0.77
N HIS A 32 -2.36 -23.98 0.49
CA HIS A 32 -1.12 -23.25 0.74
C HIS A 32 -0.81 -23.20 2.25
N LYS A 33 0.37 -23.65 2.64
CA LYS A 33 0.87 -23.47 4.01
C LYS A 33 1.65 -22.17 4.07
N PHE A 34 1.08 -21.19 4.77
CA PHE A 34 1.69 -19.89 4.92
C PHE A 34 2.92 -20.00 5.84
N ASN A 35 4.11 -19.76 5.27
CA ASN A 35 5.36 -19.70 5.99
C ASN A 35 6.03 -18.36 5.69
N LEU A 36 6.38 -17.61 6.74
CA LEU A 36 7.16 -16.38 6.59
C LEU A 36 8.63 -16.70 6.37
N PRO A 37 9.34 -15.99 5.48
CA PRO A 37 10.79 -16.14 5.35
C PRO A 37 11.46 -15.68 6.66
N LEU A 38 11.98 -16.65 7.41
CA LEU A 38 12.46 -16.45 8.79
C LEU A 38 13.66 -15.49 8.87
N ASN A 39 14.49 -15.44 7.83
CA ASN A 39 15.74 -14.68 7.80
C ASN A 39 15.51 -13.17 7.68
N GLU A 40 14.51 -12.73 6.90
CA GLU A 40 14.26 -11.30 6.65
C GLU A 40 13.55 -10.60 7.81
N LEU A 41 12.84 -11.37 8.64
CA LEU A 41 12.07 -10.87 9.77
C LEU A 41 12.62 -11.28 11.14
N GLU A 42 13.86 -11.76 11.23
CA GLU A 42 14.43 -12.29 12.48
C GLU A 42 14.13 -11.39 13.71
N ASN A 43 14.26 -10.07 13.54
CA ASN A 43 14.05 -9.06 14.58
C ASN A 43 12.70 -8.31 14.51
N LYS A 44 11.74 -8.74 13.67
CA LYS A 44 10.44 -8.06 13.44
C LYS A 44 9.27 -8.91 13.91
N THR A 45 9.24 -9.21 15.21
CA THR A 45 8.24 -10.10 15.83
C THR A 45 6.81 -9.57 15.70
N ASP A 46 6.63 -8.26 15.82
CA ASP A 46 5.36 -7.55 15.66
C ASP A 46 4.75 -7.72 14.26
N VAL A 47 5.59 -7.63 13.21
CA VAL A 47 5.18 -7.85 11.82
C VAL A 47 4.80 -9.30 11.58
N LYS A 48 5.57 -10.26 12.12
CA LYS A 48 5.27 -11.70 12.01
C LYS A 48 3.92 -12.00 12.61
N GLU A 49 3.69 -11.58 13.85
CA GLU A 49 2.45 -11.80 14.59
C GLU A 49 1.25 -11.24 13.83
N LEU A 50 1.34 -9.99 13.36
CA LEU A 50 0.26 -9.37 12.61
C LEU A 50 -0.05 -10.12 11.30
N LEU A 51 0.97 -10.54 10.55
CA LEU A 51 0.76 -11.29 9.30
C LEU A 51 0.11 -12.65 9.56
N TYR A 52 0.53 -13.39 10.60
CA TYR A 52 -0.13 -14.65 10.98
C TYR A 52 -1.60 -14.43 11.32
N ASN A 53 -1.92 -13.41 12.11
CA ASN A 53 -3.29 -13.11 12.51
C ASN A 53 -4.17 -12.67 11.32
N LEU A 54 -3.62 -11.92 10.35
CA LEU A 54 -4.35 -11.48 9.16
C LEU A 54 -4.53 -12.58 8.10
N LEU A 55 -3.59 -13.52 8.02
CA LEU A 55 -3.57 -14.61 7.02
C LEU A 55 -4.03 -15.95 7.57
N GLU A 56 -4.51 -15.99 8.81
CA GLU A 56 -5.18 -17.15 9.42
C GLU A 56 -6.30 -17.65 8.51
N LYS A 57 -6.38 -18.95 8.26
CA LYS A 57 -7.38 -19.53 7.36
C LYS A 57 -8.75 -19.60 8.01
N ASN A 58 -8.79 -19.86 9.32
CA ASN A 58 -10.03 -19.89 10.06
C ASN A 58 -10.57 -18.45 10.27
N PRO A 59 -11.70 -18.07 9.67
CA PRO A 59 -12.23 -16.71 9.79
C PRO A 59 -12.55 -16.31 11.23
N ASN A 60 -12.88 -17.27 12.11
CA ASN A 60 -13.18 -16.99 13.52
C ASN A 60 -11.94 -16.69 14.36
N GLN A 61 -10.76 -17.05 13.87
CA GLN A 61 -9.47 -16.77 14.52
C GLN A 61 -8.70 -15.67 13.80
N ARG A 62 -9.09 -15.34 12.57
CA ARG A 62 -8.51 -14.26 11.78
C ARG A 62 -8.84 -12.92 12.41
N LEU A 63 -7.85 -12.04 12.44
CA LEU A 63 -8.05 -10.64 12.81
C LEU A 63 -9.02 -9.98 11.82
N CYS A 64 -10.19 -9.56 12.31
CA CYS A 64 -11.30 -9.09 11.47
C CYS A 64 -11.78 -7.69 11.82
N SER A 65 -11.41 -7.12 12.97
CA SER A 65 -11.86 -5.80 13.39
C SER A 65 -10.74 -4.74 13.36
N LEU A 66 -11.13 -3.49 13.13
CA LEU A 66 -10.23 -2.34 13.23
C LEU A 66 -9.74 -2.13 14.67
N ASP A 67 -10.57 -2.44 15.67
CA ASP A 67 -10.23 -2.26 17.07
C ASP A 67 -9.15 -3.25 17.51
N GLU A 68 -9.24 -4.52 17.10
CA GLU A 68 -8.17 -5.50 17.29
C GLU A 68 -6.90 -5.09 16.53
N LEU A 69 -7.04 -4.62 15.28
CA LEU A 69 -5.91 -4.16 14.48
C LEU A 69 -5.13 -3.05 15.19
N ARG A 70 -5.84 -2.06 15.74
CA ARG A 70 -5.27 -0.91 16.45
C ARG A 70 -4.49 -1.33 17.70
N GLN A 71 -4.91 -2.40 18.36
CA GLN A 71 -4.28 -2.91 19.57
C GLN A 71 -3.02 -3.73 19.31
N THR A 72 -2.73 -4.09 18.05
CA THR A 72 -1.53 -4.85 17.72
C THR A 72 -0.26 -4.03 17.95
N SER A 73 0.82 -4.71 18.38
CA SER A 73 2.13 -4.10 18.62
C SER A 73 2.66 -3.35 17.39
N PHE A 74 2.41 -3.89 16.19
CA PHE A 74 2.79 -3.26 14.92
C PHE A 74 2.12 -1.89 14.71
N MET A 75 0.87 -1.72 15.14
CA MET A 75 0.10 -0.49 14.96
C MET A 75 0.26 0.51 16.13
N SER A 76 0.99 0.14 17.19
CA SER A 76 1.12 0.93 18.43
C SER A 76 1.61 2.37 18.24
N ASN A 77 2.43 2.62 17.21
CA ASN A 77 3.00 3.94 16.92
C ASN A 77 2.15 4.80 15.97
N ILE A 78 0.99 4.30 15.51
CA ILE A 78 0.13 4.99 14.55
C ILE A 78 -1.07 5.59 15.28
N ASN A 79 -1.26 6.91 15.13
CA ASN A 79 -2.47 7.57 15.61
C ASN A 79 -3.55 7.52 14.52
N PHE A 80 -4.59 6.70 14.73
CA PHE A 80 -5.65 6.49 13.73
C PHE A 80 -6.50 7.74 13.47
N ASP A 81 -6.68 8.63 14.43
CA ASP A 81 -7.41 9.90 14.23
C ASP A 81 -6.63 10.83 13.29
N ARG A 82 -5.30 10.83 13.40
CA ARG A 82 -4.42 11.56 12.48
C ARG A 82 -4.42 10.96 11.08
N VAL A 83 -4.53 9.63 10.95
CA VAL A 83 -4.73 8.97 9.64
C VAL A 83 -6.06 9.39 9.04
N TYR A 84 -7.16 9.31 9.82
CA TYR A 84 -8.51 9.64 9.36
C TYR A 84 -8.63 11.10 8.92
N SER A 85 -8.06 12.02 9.71
CA SER A 85 -8.00 13.46 9.38
C SER A 85 -7.01 13.82 8.26
N LYS A 86 -6.34 12.83 7.66
CA LYS A 86 -5.30 13.02 6.62
C LYS A 86 -4.16 13.93 7.08
N SER A 87 -3.86 13.93 8.37
CA SER A 87 -2.80 14.74 8.98
C SER A 87 -1.40 14.15 8.74
N TYR A 88 -1.31 12.87 8.39
CA TYR A 88 -0.06 12.28 7.92
C TYR A 88 0.15 12.61 6.44
N SER A 89 1.31 13.19 6.11
CA SER A 89 1.73 13.33 4.72
C SER A 89 2.34 12.02 4.23
N PRO A 90 1.74 11.34 3.22
CA PRO A 90 2.29 10.12 2.67
C PRO A 90 3.71 10.33 2.11
N LEU A 91 3.97 11.50 1.50
CA LEU A 91 5.28 11.85 0.97
C LEU A 91 6.33 11.94 2.08
N LEU A 92 6.03 12.63 3.20
CA LEU A 92 6.99 12.71 4.29
C LEU A 92 7.32 11.33 4.88
N ILE A 93 6.34 10.43 4.96
CA ILE A 93 6.55 9.06 5.43
C ILE A 93 7.46 8.29 4.47
N LEU A 94 7.17 8.34 3.16
CA LEU A 94 7.98 7.67 2.14
C LEU A 94 9.41 8.22 2.08
N MET A 95 9.56 9.54 2.20
CA MET A 95 10.83 10.24 2.01
C MET A 95 11.73 10.20 3.26
N ASN A 96 11.16 10.08 4.46
CA ASN A 96 11.95 9.87 5.68
C ASN A 96 12.51 8.44 5.79
N ALA A 97 11.97 7.48 5.05
CA ALA A 97 12.40 6.08 5.11
C ALA A 97 13.70 5.80 4.33
N ARG A 98 14.03 6.62 3.32
CA ARG A 98 15.29 6.56 2.56
C ARG A 98 15.69 7.94 2.04
N LEU A 99 16.77 8.50 2.57
CA LEU A 99 17.36 9.77 2.12
C LEU A 99 17.64 9.79 0.60
N GLU A 100 17.96 8.64 0.00
CA GLU A 100 18.29 8.56 -1.44
C GLU A 100 17.09 8.75 -2.37
N TRP A 101 15.88 8.37 -1.94
CA TRP A 101 14.66 8.49 -2.76
C TRP A 101 14.00 9.86 -2.64
N HIS A 102 14.48 10.66 -1.69
CA HIS A 102 13.89 11.94 -1.35
C HIS A 102 13.96 12.91 -2.53
N ASP A 103 15.08 12.98 -3.26
CA ASP A 103 15.24 13.97 -4.33
C ASP A 103 14.50 13.58 -5.62
N GLU A 104 14.47 12.28 -5.96
CA GLU A 104 13.76 11.76 -7.13
C GLU A 104 12.23 11.84 -6.94
N LEU A 105 11.73 11.48 -5.76
CA LEU A 105 10.30 11.62 -5.44
C LEU A 105 9.89 13.09 -5.29
N LYS A 106 10.72 13.97 -4.72
CA LYS A 106 10.46 15.42 -4.72
C LYS A 106 10.33 15.95 -6.14
N LYS A 107 11.24 15.56 -7.04
CA LYS A 107 11.19 15.99 -8.44
C LYS A 107 9.90 15.55 -9.11
N HIS A 108 9.45 14.31 -8.88
CA HIS A 108 8.24 13.79 -9.52
C HIS A 108 6.95 14.38 -8.93
N TYR A 109 6.85 14.51 -7.60
CA TYR A 109 5.65 15.04 -6.93
C TYR A 109 5.56 16.57 -6.89
N CYS A 110 6.68 17.29 -6.79
CA CYS A 110 6.70 18.76 -6.83
C CYS A 110 6.58 19.31 -8.26
N TYR A 111 6.74 18.50 -9.30
CA TYR A 111 6.50 18.93 -10.69
C TYR A 111 5.04 19.35 -10.93
N CYS A 112 4.11 18.94 -10.07
CA CYS A 112 2.71 19.40 -10.11
C CYS A 112 2.46 20.78 -9.46
N GLN A 113 3.48 21.43 -8.85
CA GLN A 113 3.35 22.77 -8.25
C GLN A 113 4.40 23.75 -8.78
N GLN A 114 4.54 23.89 -10.10
CA GLN A 114 5.40 24.93 -10.65
C GLN A 114 4.80 26.31 -10.41
N ALA A 115 5.45 27.11 -9.56
CA ALA A 115 5.20 28.54 -9.45
C ALA A 115 5.50 29.19 -10.81
N ARG A 116 4.49 29.86 -11.39
CA ARG A 116 4.67 30.69 -12.58
C ARG A 116 4.76 32.14 -12.13
N ILE A 117 5.73 32.86 -12.69
CA ILE A 117 5.89 34.30 -12.49
C ILE A 117 5.17 34.97 -13.67
N ASN A 118 4.21 35.85 -13.40
CA ASN A 118 3.60 36.62 -14.48
C ASN A 118 4.55 37.73 -14.93
N THR A 119 4.24 38.34 -16.07
CA THR A 119 4.97 39.49 -16.63
C THR A 119 5.06 40.69 -15.69
N ASN A 120 4.27 40.71 -14.60
CA ASN A 120 4.23 41.78 -13.61
C ASN A 120 5.05 41.46 -12.36
N GLY A 121 5.81 40.36 -12.35
CA GLY A 121 6.68 39.98 -11.23
C GLY A 121 5.97 39.36 -10.03
N ASN A 122 4.66 39.12 -10.10
CA ASN A 122 3.91 38.50 -9.01
C ASN A 122 3.97 36.98 -9.11
N MET A 123 4.39 36.34 -8.00
CA MET A 123 4.44 34.89 -7.84
C MET A 123 3.04 34.37 -7.51
N TYR A 124 2.51 33.45 -8.33
CA TYR A 124 1.24 32.79 -8.05
C TYR A 124 1.37 31.27 -8.19
N TYR A 125 0.77 30.55 -7.25
CA TYR A 125 0.66 29.10 -7.27
C TYR A 125 -0.49 28.74 -8.20
N SER A 126 -0.16 28.32 -9.42
CA SER A 126 -1.16 27.71 -10.30
C SER A 126 -1.26 26.24 -9.93
N SER A 127 -2.35 25.81 -9.29
CA SER A 127 -2.77 24.42 -9.45
C SER A 127 -2.98 24.20 -10.94
N PRO A 128 -2.42 23.15 -11.57
CA PRO A 128 -2.88 22.80 -12.90
C PRO A 128 -4.40 22.58 -12.81
N PRO A 129 -5.20 22.91 -13.84
CA PRO A 129 -6.48 22.23 -13.94
C PRO A 129 -6.13 20.76 -13.86
N CYS A 130 -6.70 20.02 -12.91
CA CYS A 130 -6.65 18.57 -12.92
C CYS A 130 -7.11 18.19 -14.33
N GLN A 131 -6.16 17.92 -15.23
CA GLN A 131 -6.49 17.35 -16.51
C GLN A 131 -6.96 15.98 -16.11
N ASN A 132 -8.28 15.86 -16.08
CA ASN A 132 -9.01 14.63 -15.94
C ASN A 132 -8.60 13.78 -17.16
N LYS A 133 -7.46 13.14 -17.02
CA LYS A 133 -6.97 12.06 -17.86
C LYS A 133 -6.55 11.02 -16.85
N ASN A 134 -7.55 10.27 -16.41
CA ASN A 134 -7.39 8.96 -15.83
C ASN A 134 -6.50 8.15 -16.79
N GLN A 135 -5.18 8.20 -16.58
CA GLN A 135 -4.23 7.41 -17.35
C GLN A 135 -4.23 5.93 -16.91
N TYR A 136 -5.14 5.58 -15.98
CA TYR A 136 -5.47 4.22 -15.55
C TYR A 136 -6.85 3.73 -16.06
N GLU A 137 -7.56 4.50 -16.90
CA GLU A 137 -8.86 4.08 -17.48
C GLU A 137 -8.76 3.43 -18.87
N ASN A 138 -7.57 3.08 -19.35
CA ASN A 138 -7.42 2.20 -20.52
C ASN A 138 -6.77 0.88 -20.10
N ILE A 139 -7.55 0.05 -19.40
CA ILE A 139 -7.40 -1.40 -19.49
C ILE A 139 -8.49 -1.83 -20.44
N ASP A 140 -8.09 -2.31 -21.63
CA ASP A 140 -8.97 -2.76 -22.70
C ASP A 140 -10.18 -3.55 -22.18
N THR A 141 -11.38 -2.97 -22.29
CA THR A 141 -12.65 -3.66 -22.03
C THR A 141 -13.05 -4.60 -23.17
N HIS A 142 -12.14 -4.95 -24.08
CA HIS A 142 -12.41 -5.86 -25.18
C HIS A 142 -12.13 -7.34 -24.91
N LEU A 143 -11.74 -7.72 -23.68
CA LEU A 143 -11.51 -9.13 -23.33
C LEU A 143 -12.77 -9.89 -22.84
N PHE A 144 -13.94 -9.25 -22.80
CA PHE A 144 -15.21 -9.89 -22.48
C PHE A 144 -16.25 -9.58 -23.56
N SER A 145 -16.03 -10.11 -24.76
CA SER A 145 -17.08 -10.33 -25.75
C SER A 145 -16.60 -11.43 -26.68
N GLU A 146 -16.83 -12.69 -26.27
CA GLU A 146 -17.39 -13.80 -27.05
C GLU A 146 -17.54 -15.04 -26.16
#